data_AF-A0A2G7GCL5-F1
#
_entry.id   AF-A0A2G7GCL5-F1
#
_cell.length_a   1.000
_cell.length_b   1.000
_cell.length_c   1.000
_cell.angle_alpha   90.00
_cell.angle_beta   90.00
_cell.angle_gamma   90.00
#
_symmetry.space_group_name_H-M   'P 1'
#
loop_
_entity.id
_entity.type
_entity.pdbx_description
1 polymer ?
#
loop_
_entity_poly.entity_id
_entity_poly.type
_entity_poly.pdbx_seq_one_letter_code
_entity_poly.pdbx_strand_id
1 'polypeptide(L)'
;MDADELNRRYAAGERDFSFANLRGINLSEVNLQGAILWGADLARANLTAANLRKTNLSSANLAGAILWRADLTQATLHQANLSKSILIKATLREADLSEALLVKADLRLSQLNRAKLTKAKLKGADLRYAEIRLVDISGADLSQTVLNGANLSGDLLAN
;
A
#
# COMPACT_ATOMS: atom_id res chain seq x y z
N MET A 1 5.71 -6.16 -19.56
CA MET A 1 6.23 -4.80 -19.84
C MET A 1 7.43 -4.59 -18.93
N ASP A 2 8.50 -3.98 -19.41
CA ASP A 2 9.66 -3.63 -18.56
C ASP A 2 9.54 -2.20 -18.01
N ALA A 3 10.51 -1.79 -17.19
CA ALA A 3 10.48 -0.53 -16.48
C ALA A 3 10.67 0.68 -17.42
N ASP A 4 11.52 0.53 -18.43
CA ASP A 4 11.78 1.59 -19.40
C ASP A 4 10.55 1.85 -20.26
N GLU A 5 9.87 0.79 -20.70
CA GLU A 5 8.63 0.91 -21.45
C GLU A 5 7.52 1.56 -20.63
N LEU A 6 7.34 1.15 -19.38
CA LEU A 6 6.39 1.77 -18.46
C LEU A 6 6.68 3.26 -18.29
N ASN A 7 7.95 3.63 -18.09
CA ASN A 7 8.36 5.02 -17.91
C ASN A 7 8.14 5.86 -19.16
N ARG A 8 8.44 5.32 -20.35
CA ARG A 8 8.20 6.01 -21.63
C ARG A 8 6.72 6.26 -21.85
N ARG A 9 5.88 5.25 -21.63
CA ARG A 9 4.42 5.38 -21.75
C ARG A 9 3.86 6.40 -20.76
N TYR A 10 4.29 6.35 -19.50
CA TYR A 10 3.89 7.33 -18.49
C TYR A 10 4.33 8.75 -18.86
N ALA A 11 5.57 8.93 -19.35
CA ALA A 11 6.08 10.21 -19.82
C ALA A 11 5.33 10.74 -21.04
N ALA A 12 4.83 9.85 -21.90
CA ALA A 12 3.98 10.19 -23.05
C ALA A 12 2.53 10.57 -22.67
N GLY A 13 2.19 10.55 -21.37
CA GLY A 13 0.87 10.93 -20.87
C GLY A 13 -0.06 9.75 -20.62
N GLU A 14 0.38 8.52 -20.87
CA GLU A 14 -0.41 7.36 -20.52
C GLU A 14 -0.54 7.21 -19.01
N ARG A 15 -1.75 6.94 -18.54
CA ARG A 15 -2.04 6.74 -17.11
C ARG A 15 -2.67 5.39 -16.82
N ASP A 16 -3.18 4.70 -17.83
CA ASP A 16 -3.82 3.41 -17.66
C ASP A 16 -2.83 2.27 -17.89
N PHE A 17 -2.50 1.59 -16.80
CA PHE A 17 -1.68 0.39 -16.75
C PHE A 17 -2.46 -0.74 -16.05
N SER A 18 -3.79 -0.71 -16.14
CA SER A 18 -4.66 -1.75 -15.58
C SER A 18 -4.23 -3.12 -16.11
N PHE A 19 -4.21 -4.11 -15.22
CA PHE A 19 -3.79 -5.49 -15.50
C PHE A 19 -2.37 -5.67 -16.04
N ALA A 20 -1.53 -4.63 -16.00
CA ALA A 20 -0.15 -4.76 -16.45
C ALA A 20 0.56 -5.86 -15.64
N ASN A 21 1.27 -6.75 -16.34
CA ASN A 21 2.20 -7.67 -15.70
C ASN A 21 3.52 -6.94 -15.42
N LEU A 22 3.69 -6.60 -14.15
CA LEU A 22 4.82 -5.89 -13.55
C LEU A 22 5.45 -6.75 -12.45
N ARG A 23 5.28 -8.07 -12.51
CA ARG A 23 5.74 -8.99 -11.48
C ARG A 23 7.26 -8.96 -11.39
N GLY A 24 7.79 -8.76 -10.19
CA GLY A 24 9.23 -8.76 -9.93
C GLY A 24 10.00 -7.60 -10.57
N ILE A 25 9.30 -6.62 -11.17
CA ILE A 25 9.93 -5.50 -11.85
C ILE A 25 10.69 -4.62 -10.86
N ASN A 26 11.76 -3.97 -11.33
CA ASN A 26 12.38 -2.89 -10.58
C ASN A 26 11.79 -1.53 -10.99
N LEU A 27 11.00 -0.94 -10.11
CA LEU A 27 10.37 0.37 -10.22
C LEU A 27 10.78 1.26 -9.02
N SER A 28 11.98 1.05 -8.48
CA SER A 28 12.52 1.92 -7.43
C SER A 28 12.54 3.37 -7.91
N GLU A 29 12.07 4.29 -7.06
CA GLU A 29 12.02 5.73 -7.31
C GLU A 29 11.14 6.15 -8.51
N VAL A 30 10.33 5.23 -9.05
CA VAL A 30 9.44 5.56 -10.17
C VAL A 30 8.44 6.62 -9.76
N ASN A 31 8.10 7.52 -10.69
CA ASN A 31 6.94 8.38 -10.56
C ASN A 31 5.78 7.81 -11.34
N LEU A 32 4.76 7.34 -10.61
CA LEU A 32 3.49 6.85 -11.16
C LEU A 32 2.31 7.59 -10.54
N GLN A 33 2.51 8.81 -10.03
CA GLN A 33 1.45 9.60 -9.41
C GLN A 33 0.20 9.66 -10.31
N GLY A 34 -0.95 9.33 -9.72
CA GLY A 34 -2.24 9.34 -10.43
C GLY A 34 -2.42 8.26 -11.50
N ALA A 35 -1.49 7.30 -11.62
CA ALA A 35 -1.65 6.18 -12.54
C ALA A 35 -2.78 5.23 -12.08
N ILE A 36 -3.41 4.58 -13.05
CA ILE A 36 -4.37 3.50 -12.87
C ILE A 36 -3.61 2.20 -13.05
N LEU A 37 -3.44 1.46 -11.95
CA LEU A 37 -2.80 0.15 -11.86
C LEU A 37 -3.82 -0.88 -11.38
N TRP A 38 -5.09 -0.67 -11.73
CA TRP A 38 -6.19 -1.53 -11.31
C TRP A 38 -5.95 -2.96 -11.75
N GLY A 39 -5.98 -3.92 -10.82
CA GLY A 39 -5.74 -5.33 -11.11
C GLY A 39 -4.34 -5.66 -11.65
N ALA A 40 -3.37 -4.73 -11.62
CA ALA A 40 -2.01 -5.00 -12.09
C ALA A 40 -1.32 -6.06 -11.21
N ASP A 41 -0.47 -6.90 -11.82
CA ASP A 41 0.38 -7.84 -11.07
C ASP A 41 1.72 -7.19 -10.76
N LEU A 42 1.87 -6.70 -9.53
CA LEU A 42 3.08 -6.09 -8.95
C LEU A 42 3.73 -7.03 -7.93
N ALA A 43 3.41 -8.32 -7.92
CA ALA A 43 3.93 -9.24 -6.91
C ALA A 43 5.46 -9.27 -6.97
N ARG A 44 6.10 -9.12 -5.81
CA ARG A 44 7.55 -9.04 -5.64
C ARG A 44 8.23 -7.87 -6.40
N ALA A 45 7.47 -6.89 -6.90
CA ALA A 45 8.06 -5.69 -7.49
C ALA A 45 8.86 -4.90 -6.44
N ASN A 46 9.95 -4.27 -6.88
CA ASN A 46 10.65 -3.27 -6.09
C ASN A 46 10.06 -1.89 -6.39
N LEU A 47 9.33 -1.32 -5.45
CA LEU A 47 8.73 0.01 -5.46
C LEU A 47 9.35 0.91 -4.38
N THR A 48 10.60 0.61 -3.99
CA THR A 48 11.34 1.39 -3.01
C THR A 48 11.32 2.87 -3.40
N ALA A 49 10.89 3.74 -2.49
CA ALA A 49 10.79 5.18 -2.68
C ALA A 49 9.98 5.64 -3.92
N ALA A 50 9.12 4.79 -4.47
CA ALA A 50 8.25 5.16 -5.58
C ALA A 50 7.22 6.23 -5.16
N ASN A 51 6.94 7.17 -6.06
CA ASN A 51 5.80 8.09 -5.93
C ASN A 51 4.55 7.44 -6.54
N LEU A 52 3.69 6.92 -5.66
CA LEU A 52 2.41 6.28 -5.96
C LEU A 52 1.24 7.10 -5.40
N ARG A 53 1.43 8.42 -5.23
CA ARG A 53 0.38 9.29 -4.71
C ARG A 53 -0.84 9.23 -5.64
N LYS A 54 -2.03 9.13 -5.05
CA LYS A 54 -3.31 9.12 -5.78
C LYS A 54 -3.42 8.03 -6.86
N THR A 55 -2.60 6.98 -6.83
CA THR A 55 -2.74 5.87 -7.78
C THR A 55 -3.96 5.02 -7.44
N ASN A 56 -4.63 4.49 -8.47
CA ASN A 56 -5.61 3.43 -8.28
C ASN A 56 -4.93 2.07 -8.39
N LEU A 57 -4.65 1.45 -7.25
CA LEU A 57 -4.13 0.09 -7.08
C LEU A 57 -5.23 -0.89 -6.62
N SER A 58 -6.49 -0.56 -6.83
CA SER A 58 -7.60 -1.44 -6.42
C SER A 58 -7.44 -2.82 -7.07
N SER A 59 -7.68 -3.88 -6.30
CA SER A 59 -7.52 -5.27 -6.73
C SER A 59 -6.12 -5.65 -7.25
N ALA A 60 -5.10 -4.79 -7.13
CA ALA A 60 -3.74 -5.10 -7.60
C ALA A 60 -3.09 -6.16 -6.71
N ASN A 61 -2.23 -6.98 -7.31
CA ASN A 61 -1.44 -7.96 -6.59
C ASN A 61 -0.07 -7.37 -6.22
N LEU A 62 0.12 -6.98 -4.97
CA LEU A 62 1.38 -6.45 -4.40
C LEU A 62 2.04 -7.48 -3.46
N ALA A 63 1.69 -8.76 -3.56
CA ALA A 63 2.16 -9.77 -2.62
C ALA A 63 3.69 -9.87 -2.63
N GLY A 64 4.31 -9.68 -1.47
CA GLY A 64 5.77 -9.66 -1.30
C GLY A 64 6.49 -8.51 -2.00
N ALA A 65 5.78 -7.47 -2.47
CA ALA A 65 6.42 -6.28 -3.03
C ALA A 65 7.21 -5.50 -1.97
N ILE A 66 8.24 -4.77 -2.40
CA ILE A 66 9.06 -3.91 -1.55
C ILE A 66 8.60 -2.47 -1.78
N LEU A 67 7.90 -1.88 -0.81
CA LEU A 67 7.42 -0.49 -0.82
C LEU A 67 8.15 0.36 0.24
N TRP A 68 9.41 0.02 0.55
CA TRP A 68 10.20 0.76 1.54
C TRP A 68 10.26 2.25 1.17
N ARG A 69 9.77 3.12 2.06
CA ARG A 69 9.68 4.59 1.85
C ARG A 69 8.85 5.04 0.64
N ALA A 70 8.00 4.18 0.06
CA ALA A 70 7.10 4.60 -1.02
C ALA A 70 6.07 5.62 -0.51
N ASP A 71 5.68 6.58 -1.36
CA ASP A 71 4.60 7.52 -1.07
C ASP A 71 3.30 7.05 -1.75
N LEU A 72 2.37 6.53 -0.96
CA LEU A 72 1.02 6.08 -1.34
C LEU A 72 -0.05 7.04 -0.80
N THR A 73 0.29 8.30 -0.53
CA THR A 73 -0.66 9.29 -0.02
C THR A 73 -1.88 9.36 -0.94
N GLN A 74 -3.07 9.21 -0.37
CA GLN A 74 -4.35 9.21 -1.10
C GLN A 74 -4.47 8.14 -2.20
N ALA A 75 -3.66 7.07 -2.19
CA ALA A 75 -3.82 5.95 -3.11
C ALA A 75 -5.07 5.11 -2.76
N THR A 76 -5.71 4.53 -3.77
CA THR A 76 -6.77 3.54 -3.57
C THR A 76 -6.18 2.14 -3.71
N LEU A 77 -6.21 1.37 -2.62
CA LEU A 77 -5.72 -0.01 -2.49
C LEU A 77 -6.88 -0.96 -2.12
N HIS A 78 -8.12 -0.59 -2.44
CA HIS A 78 -9.30 -1.38 -2.12
C HIS A 78 -9.15 -2.80 -2.69
N GLN A 79 -9.31 -3.81 -1.83
CA GLN A 79 -9.13 -5.24 -2.19
C GLN A 79 -7.74 -5.61 -2.75
N ALA A 80 -6.74 -4.73 -2.62
CA ALA A 80 -5.38 -5.05 -3.06
C ALA A 80 -4.76 -6.14 -2.17
N ASN A 81 -3.92 -6.99 -2.77
CA ASN A 81 -3.17 -8.00 -2.04
C ASN A 81 -1.78 -7.50 -1.67
N LEU A 82 -1.59 -7.03 -0.44
CA LEU A 82 -0.33 -6.61 0.15
C LEU A 82 0.30 -7.68 1.05
N SER A 83 -0.15 -8.94 0.97
CA SER A 83 0.32 -9.99 1.87
C SER A 83 1.85 -10.14 1.79
N LYS A 84 2.51 -10.18 2.95
CA LYS A 84 3.98 -10.29 3.08
C LYS A 84 4.79 -9.17 2.41
N SER A 85 4.16 -8.06 2.03
CA SER A 85 4.88 -6.90 1.48
C SER A 85 5.64 -6.14 2.56
N ILE A 86 6.64 -5.37 2.14
CA ILE A 86 7.49 -4.53 3.01
C ILE A 86 7.10 -3.07 2.80
N LEU A 87 6.31 -2.51 3.71
CA LEU A 87 5.88 -1.10 3.73
C LEU A 87 6.60 -0.28 4.80
N ILE A 88 7.78 -0.72 5.23
CA ILE A 88 8.55 -0.02 6.28
C ILE A 88 8.77 1.44 5.85
N LYS A 89 8.41 2.38 6.73
CA LYS A 89 8.50 3.84 6.46
C LYS A 89 7.71 4.33 5.25
N ALA A 90 6.78 3.56 4.69
CA ALA A 90 5.90 4.03 3.62
C ALA A 90 4.91 5.08 4.15
N THR A 91 4.50 6.00 3.28
CA THR A 91 3.46 6.99 3.60
C THR A 91 2.14 6.55 2.97
N LEU A 92 1.16 6.18 3.79
CA LEU A 92 -0.19 5.77 3.40
C LEU A 92 -1.27 6.73 3.94
N ARG A 93 -0.92 8.00 4.15
CA ARG A 93 -1.85 9.00 4.70
C ARG A 93 -3.07 9.13 3.78
N GLU A 94 -4.26 9.08 4.36
CA GLU A 94 -5.53 9.17 3.63
C GLU A 94 -5.71 8.09 2.53
N ALA A 95 -4.91 7.02 2.54
CA ALA A 95 -5.06 5.93 1.59
C ALA A 95 -6.28 5.05 1.92
N ASP A 96 -6.91 4.49 0.90
CA ASP A 96 -8.01 3.54 1.07
C ASP A 96 -7.51 2.10 0.95
N LEU A 97 -7.33 1.43 2.08
CA LEU A 97 -6.97 0.01 2.16
C LEU A 97 -8.17 -0.85 2.56
N SER A 98 -9.41 -0.39 2.34
CA SER A 98 -10.61 -1.13 2.69
C SER A 98 -10.60 -2.50 2.01
N GLU A 99 -10.88 -3.56 2.76
CA GLU A 99 -10.87 -4.95 2.30
C GLU A 99 -9.52 -5.46 1.76
N ALA A 100 -8.42 -4.70 1.93
CA ALA A 100 -7.09 -5.14 1.50
C ALA A 100 -6.57 -6.33 2.33
N LEU A 101 -5.74 -7.17 1.70
CA LEU A 101 -5.05 -8.27 2.36
C LEU A 101 -3.65 -7.81 2.79
N LEU A 102 -3.42 -7.64 4.08
CA LEU A 102 -2.16 -7.23 4.70
C LEU A 102 -1.54 -8.35 5.55
N VAL A 103 -1.92 -9.60 5.29
CA VAL A 103 -1.49 -10.77 6.08
C VAL A 103 0.03 -10.84 6.09
N LYS A 104 0.63 -10.79 7.29
CA LYS A 104 2.09 -10.77 7.52
C LYS A 104 2.84 -9.64 6.80
N ALA A 105 2.18 -8.54 6.45
CA ALA A 105 2.84 -7.36 5.91
C ALA A 105 3.66 -6.64 7.00
N ASP A 106 4.78 -6.04 6.61
CA ASP A 106 5.64 -5.25 7.50
C ASP A 106 5.38 -3.76 7.28
N LEU A 107 4.64 -3.14 8.19
CA LEU A 107 4.26 -1.73 8.17
C LEU A 107 4.99 -0.91 9.25
N ARG A 108 6.13 -1.40 9.76
CA ARG A 108 6.85 -0.69 10.82
C ARG A 108 7.21 0.73 10.39
N LEU A 109 7.05 1.69 11.30
CA LEU A 109 7.37 3.11 11.07
C LEU A 109 6.59 3.75 9.90
N SER A 110 5.54 3.11 9.38
CA SER A 110 4.74 3.67 8.30
C SER A 110 3.78 4.74 8.82
N GLN A 111 3.30 5.59 7.92
CA GLN A 111 2.37 6.68 8.24
C GLN A 111 1.00 6.39 7.66
N LEU A 112 0.05 5.93 8.48
CA LEU A 112 -1.31 5.60 8.07
C LEU A 112 -2.35 6.64 8.52
N ASN A 113 -1.94 7.82 9.01
CA ASN A 113 -2.91 8.79 9.54
C ASN A 113 -4.07 9.03 8.54
N ARG A 114 -5.32 8.90 9.02
CA ARG A 114 -6.56 9.00 8.24
C ARG A 114 -6.76 7.95 7.13
N ALA A 115 -5.98 6.87 7.10
CA ALA A 115 -6.21 5.77 6.20
C ALA A 115 -7.50 5.02 6.55
N LYS A 116 -8.08 4.34 5.56
CA LYS A 116 -9.19 3.41 5.75
C LYS A 116 -8.67 1.99 5.72
N LEU A 117 -8.92 1.23 6.78
CA LEU A 117 -8.65 -0.20 6.90
C LEU A 117 -9.95 -0.99 7.12
N THR A 118 -11.10 -0.42 6.77
CA THR A 118 -12.41 -1.05 6.94
C THR A 118 -12.39 -2.46 6.34
N LYS A 119 -12.71 -3.48 7.16
CA LYS A 119 -12.69 -4.91 6.78
C LYS A 119 -11.35 -5.48 6.27
N ALA A 120 -10.25 -4.72 6.38
CA ALA A 120 -8.94 -5.19 5.95
C ALA A 120 -8.47 -6.40 6.77
N LYS A 121 -7.62 -7.25 6.18
CA LYS A 121 -7.10 -8.46 6.83
C LYS A 121 -5.64 -8.27 7.23
N LEU A 122 -5.38 -7.97 8.50
CA LEU A 122 -4.04 -7.67 9.01
C LEU A 122 -3.43 -8.83 9.80
N LYS A 123 -3.93 -10.06 9.66
CA LYS A 123 -3.46 -11.18 10.47
C LYS A 123 -1.93 -11.32 10.45
N GLY A 124 -1.30 -11.16 11.61
CA GLY A 124 0.17 -11.25 11.75
C GLY A 124 0.97 -10.09 11.16
N ALA A 125 0.34 -8.97 10.79
CA ALA A 125 1.02 -7.77 10.31
C ALA A 125 1.80 -7.08 11.44
N ASP A 126 2.90 -6.41 11.08
CA ASP A 126 3.73 -5.66 12.03
C ASP A 126 3.56 -4.16 11.83
N LEU A 127 2.90 -3.48 12.77
CA LEU A 127 2.66 -2.04 12.80
C LEU A 127 3.49 -1.34 13.88
N ARG A 128 4.59 -1.93 14.38
CA ARG A 128 5.40 -1.29 15.42
C ARG A 128 5.85 0.11 14.99
N TYR A 129 5.63 1.09 15.86
CA TYR A 129 5.95 2.50 15.62
C TYR A 129 5.25 3.16 14.42
N ALA A 130 4.18 2.55 13.90
CA ALA A 130 3.38 3.18 12.86
C ALA A 130 2.58 4.38 13.42
N GLU A 131 2.41 5.42 12.61
CA GLU A 131 1.49 6.53 12.91
C GLU A 131 0.09 6.14 12.42
N ILE A 132 -0.84 5.87 13.34
CA ILE A 132 -2.17 5.31 13.00
C ILE A 132 -3.31 6.20 13.49
N ARG A 133 -3.12 7.52 13.53
CA ARG A 133 -4.14 8.45 14.03
C ARG A 133 -5.32 8.58 13.08
N LEU A 134 -6.54 8.52 13.61
CA LEU A 134 -7.79 8.66 12.86
C LEU A 134 -7.95 7.58 11.77
N VAL A 135 -7.43 6.39 12.00
CA VAL A 135 -7.55 5.27 11.06
C VAL A 135 -8.90 4.57 11.28
N ASP A 136 -9.67 4.39 10.21
CA ASP A 136 -10.89 3.60 10.28
C ASP A 136 -10.56 2.10 10.20
N ILE A 137 -10.63 1.41 11.33
CA ILE A 137 -10.38 -0.04 11.44
C ILE A 137 -11.68 -0.86 11.52
N SER A 138 -12.84 -0.29 11.18
CA SER A 138 -14.13 -0.94 11.36
C SER A 138 -14.19 -2.31 10.65
N GLY A 139 -14.39 -3.39 11.42
CA GLY A 139 -14.42 -4.75 10.90
C GLY A 139 -13.09 -5.33 10.42
N ALA A 140 -11.96 -4.64 10.66
CA ALA A 140 -10.64 -5.15 10.33
C ALA A 140 -10.28 -6.38 11.18
N ASP A 141 -9.64 -7.38 10.57
CA ASP A 141 -9.07 -8.52 11.29
C ASP A 141 -7.66 -8.14 11.78
N LEU A 142 -7.55 -7.82 13.07
CA LEU A 142 -6.30 -7.49 13.75
C LEU A 142 -5.69 -8.69 14.51
N SER A 143 -6.13 -9.92 14.23
CA SER A 143 -5.61 -11.10 14.94
C SER A 143 -4.09 -11.23 14.76
N GLN A 144 -3.35 -11.39 15.85
CA GLN A 144 -1.88 -11.53 15.83
C GLN A 144 -1.13 -10.30 15.26
N THR A 145 -1.80 -9.15 15.07
CA THR A 145 -1.13 -7.92 14.65
C THR A 145 -0.25 -7.37 15.79
N VAL A 146 0.97 -6.93 15.45
CA VAL A 146 1.91 -6.35 16.41
C VAL A 146 1.82 -4.83 16.38
N LEU A 147 1.44 -4.20 17.49
CA LEU A 147 1.19 -2.75 17.59
C LEU A 147 2.14 -2.00 18.54
N ASN A 148 3.18 -2.65 19.07
CA ASN A 148 4.04 -2.03 20.09
C ASN A 148 4.64 -0.71 19.59
N GLY A 149 4.39 0.38 20.31
CA GLY A 149 4.86 1.73 19.96
C GLY A 149 4.09 2.40 18.82
N ALA A 150 3.06 1.75 18.25
CA ALA A 150 2.16 2.42 17.30
C ALA A 150 1.39 3.54 18.02
N ASN A 151 1.29 4.70 17.38
CA ASN A 151 0.67 5.86 18.01
C ASN A 151 -0.84 5.89 17.76
N LEU A 152 -1.59 5.32 18.70
CA LEU A 152 -3.06 5.26 18.75
C LEU A 152 -3.72 6.52 19.33
N SER A 153 -2.97 7.59 19.63
CA SER A 153 -3.52 8.75 20.35
C SER A 153 -4.55 9.48 19.48
N GLY A 154 -5.84 9.18 19.68
CA GLY A 154 -6.98 9.83 19.01
C GLY A 154 -7.97 8.89 18.31
N ASP A 155 -7.77 7.57 18.37
CA ASP A 155 -8.67 6.63 17.69
C ASP A 155 -9.93 6.41 18.53
N LEU A 156 -11.10 6.76 17.99
CA LEU A 156 -12.37 6.21 18.46
C LEU A 156 -12.26 4.70 18.29
N LEU A 157 -11.96 3.99 19.38
CA LEU A 157 -12.18 2.57 19.48
C LEU A 157 -13.70 2.35 19.36
N ALA A 158 -14.18 2.21 18.13
CA ALA A 158 -15.51 1.69 17.89
C ALA A 158 -15.47 0.22 18.29
N ASN A 159 -16.01 -0.03 19.49
CA ASN A 159 -16.36 -1.36 20.00
C ASN A 159 -17.30 -2.09 19.02
#